data_AF-A0A3P7IZ23-F1
#
_entry.id   AF-A0A3P7IZ23-F1
#
_cell.length_a   1.000
_cell.length_b   1.000
_cell.length_c   1.000
_cell.angle_alpha   90.00
_cell.angle_beta   90.00
_cell.angle_gamma   90.00
#
_symmetry.space_group_name_H-M   'P 1'
#
loop_
_entity.id
_entity.type
_entity.pdbx_description
1 polymer ?
#
loop_
_entity_poly.entity_id
_entity_poly.type
_entity_poly.pdbx_seq_one_letter_code
_entity_poly.pdbx_strand_id
1 'polypeptide(L)'
;MAVNTDLNSMTLEELRHTPYILLYLLALQHYRIEVGDEQAFPDTYAKRKQFLDVLWKMRREGESGSPDAENFIEARTALPRSLQRSEVPRRVSEILMDHKCDDTSKCAQPFWIICAALRRFVDAHGVLPLSGILPDMTSDSKRYSHLASIFREKALADAAEVYAHTRQIVQERGLNIVRKSS
;
A
#
# COMPACT_ATOMS: atom_id res chain seq x y z
N MET A 1 9.95 8.61 6.47
CA MET A 1 10.96 8.02 5.56
C MET A 1 11.12 8.85 4.29
N ALA A 2 10.18 8.84 3.34
CA ALA A 2 10.36 9.53 2.05
C ALA A 2 10.62 11.04 2.17
N VAL A 3 9.90 11.75 3.04
CA VAL A 3 10.08 13.20 3.28
C VAL A 3 11.49 13.56 3.80
N ASN A 4 12.18 12.61 4.44
CA ASN A 4 13.52 12.82 5.01
C ASN A 4 14.63 12.17 4.15
N THR A 5 14.30 11.69 2.95
CA THR A 5 15.24 11.02 2.06
C THR A 5 15.67 11.98 0.96
N ASP A 6 16.86 12.56 1.09
CA ASP A 6 17.49 13.33 0.01
C ASP A 6 18.41 12.42 -0.80
N LEU A 7 18.06 12.16 -2.07
CA LEU A 7 18.89 11.33 -2.95
C LEU A 7 20.17 12.04 -3.38
N ASN A 8 20.18 13.38 -3.40
CA ASN A 8 21.34 14.15 -3.86
C ASN A 8 22.50 14.07 -2.86
N SER A 9 22.19 13.90 -1.57
CA SER A 9 23.19 13.73 -0.52
C SER A 9 23.71 12.29 -0.39
N MET A 10 23.10 11.31 -1.07
CA MET A 10 23.54 9.90 -0.99
C MET A 10 24.79 9.66 -1.82
N THR A 11 25.59 8.67 -1.42
CA THR A 11 26.60 8.05 -2.28
C THR A 11 25.95 7.27 -3.42
N LEU A 12 26.71 6.96 -4.47
CA LEU A 12 26.21 6.16 -5.59
C LEU A 12 25.72 4.78 -5.11
N GLU A 13 26.46 4.16 -4.20
CA GLU A 13 26.11 2.86 -3.61
C GLU A 13 24.76 2.93 -2.86
N GLU A 14 24.60 3.92 -1.98
CA GLU A 14 23.33 4.10 -1.25
C GLU A 14 22.14 4.33 -2.18
N LEU A 15 22.35 5.01 -3.32
CA LEU A 15 21.31 5.20 -4.33
C LEU A 15 20.95 3.87 -5.01
N ARG A 16 21.92 3.03 -5.38
CA ARG A 16 21.69 1.72 -6.02
C ARG A 16 20.98 0.73 -5.10
N HIS A 17 21.18 0.88 -3.80
CA HIS A 17 20.49 0.10 -2.76
C HIS A 17 19.26 0.81 -2.18
N THR A 18 18.70 1.80 -2.88
CA THR A 18 17.44 2.43 -2.46
C THR A 18 16.25 1.61 -2.98
N PRO A 19 15.34 1.14 -2.10
CA PRO A 19 14.18 0.39 -2.52
C PRO A 19 13.29 1.21 -3.46
N TYR A 20 12.78 0.59 -4.54
CA TYR A 20 12.05 1.30 -5.58
C TYR A 20 10.79 2.02 -5.08
N ILE A 21 10.20 1.58 -3.96
CA ILE A 21 9.05 2.25 -3.34
C ILE A 21 9.44 3.66 -2.88
N LEU A 22 10.64 3.84 -2.32
CA LEU A 22 11.12 5.18 -1.96
C LEU A 22 11.41 6.01 -3.21
N LEU A 23 11.98 5.39 -4.25
CA LEU A 23 12.17 6.07 -5.53
C LEU A 23 10.85 6.57 -6.11
N TYR A 24 9.77 5.79 -6.02
CA TYR A 24 8.45 6.24 -6.47
C TYR A 24 7.91 7.41 -5.68
N LEU A 25 8.03 7.38 -4.36
CA LEU A 25 7.52 8.47 -3.50
C LEU A 25 8.21 9.80 -3.83
N LEU A 26 9.52 9.76 -4.06
CA LEU A 26 10.31 10.92 -4.45
C LEU A 26 10.03 11.35 -5.89
N ALA A 27 10.00 10.40 -6.84
CA ALA A 27 9.63 10.68 -8.23
C ALA A 27 8.23 11.28 -8.34
N LEU A 28 7.29 10.88 -7.47
CA LEU A 28 5.93 11.42 -7.45
C LEU A 28 5.91 12.89 -7.02
N GLN A 29 6.77 13.28 -6.08
CA GLN A 29 6.93 14.69 -5.70
C GLN A 29 7.46 15.52 -6.88
N HIS A 30 8.51 15.05 -7.55
CA HIS A 30 9.05 15.72 -8.73
C HIS A 30 8.04 15.78 -9.89
N TYR A 31 7.32 14.68 -10.14
CA TYR A 31 6.28 14.60 -11.16
C TYR A 31 5.16 15.62 -10.94
N ARG A 32 4.69 15.79 -9.69
CA ARG A 32 3.68 16.79 -9.31
C ARG A 32 4.16 18.21 -9.55
N ILE A 33 5.43 18.49 -9.25
CA ILE A 33 6.07 19.79 -9.53
C ILE A 33 6.17 20.02 -11.04
N GLU A 34 6.65 19.05 -11.82
CA GLU A 34 6.79 19.17 -13.28
C GLU A 34 5.43 19.39 -13.98
N VAL A 35 4.37 18.76 -13.49
CA VAL A 35 3.00 18.91 -14.03
C VAL A 35 2.29 20.16 -13.50
N GLY A 36 2.75 20.72 -12.37
CA GLY A 36 2.11 21.86 -11.70
C GLY A 36 0.81 21.52 -10.98
N ASP A 37 0.64 20.27 -10.54
CA ASP A 37 -0.55 19.78 -9.82
C ASP A 37 -0.13 18.88 -8.66
N GLU A 38 -0.37 19.34 -7.42
CA GLU A 38 -0.03 18.63 -6.18
C GLU A 38 -0.79 17.30 -6.02
N GLN A 39 -1.95 17.15 -6.66
CA GLN A 39 -2.77 15.94 -6.63
C GLN A 39 -2.51 15.02 -7.82
N ALA A 40 -1.61 15.39 -8.73
CA ALA A 40 -1.30 14.60 -9.91
C ALA A 40 -0.85 13.19 -9.51
N PHE A 41 -1.38 12.19 -10.23
CA PHE A 41 -1.04 10.78 -10.06
C PHE A 41 -0.95 10.09 -11.43
N PRO A 42 0.06 9.22 -11.66
CA PRO A 42 0.28 8.55 -12.93
C PRO A 42 -0.63 7.32 -13.12
N ASP A 43 -1.93 7.57 -13.28
CA ASP A 43 -2.97 6.54 -13.43
C ASP A 43 -3.21 6.10 -14.88
N THR A 44 -2.78 6.88 -15.88
CA THR A 44 -2.90 6.52 -17.30
C THR A 44 -1.56 6.13 -17.91
N TYR A 45 -1.58 5.43 -19.05
CA TYR A 45 -0.35 5.09 -19.77
C TYR A 45 0.52 6.32 -20.10
N ALA A 46 -0.11 7.41 -20.57
CA ALA A 46 0.60 8.64 -20.91
C ALA A 46 1.25 9.29 -19.68
N LYS A 47 0.52 9.38 -18.56
CA LYS A 47 1.07 9.93 -17.31
C LYS A 47 2.16 9.02 -16.71
N ARG A 48 2.00 7.70 -16.81
CA ARG A 48 3.03 6.72 -16.40
C ARG A 48 4.32 6.87 -17.19
N LYS A 49 4.23 7.19 -18.48
CA LYS A 49 5.41 7.48 -19.31
C LYS A 49 6.14 8.73 -18.80
N GLN A 50 5.41 9.82 -18.56
CA GLN A 50 5.98 11.06 -18.01
C GLN A 50 6.62 10.82 -16.62
N PHE A 51 5.92 10.12 -15.73
CA PHE A 51 6.47 9.73 -14.43
C PHE A 51 7.74 8.86 -14.56
N LEU A 52 7.78 7.93 -15.51
CA LEU A 52 8.96 7.12 -15.76
C LEU A 52 10.14 7.99 -16.24
N ASP A 53 9.88 9.00 -17.06
CA ASP A 53 10.92 9.95 -17.48
C ASP A 53 11.48 10.72 -16.27
N VAL A 54 10.62 11.18 -15.34
CA VAL A 54 11.03 11.79 -14.07
C VAL A 54 11.90 10.84 -13.25
N LEU A 55 11.43 9.60 -13.07
CA LEU A 55 12.18 8.56 -12.35
C LEU A 55 13.54 8.29 -13.01
N TRP A 56 13.62 8.32 -14.34
CA TRP A 56 14.85 8.06 -15.09
C TRP A 56 15.89 9.15 -14.93
N LYS A 57 15.46 10.41 -14.77
CA LYS A 57 16.33 11.57 -14.50
C LYS A 57 16.96 11.50 -13.11
N MET A 58 16.42 10.72 -12.18
CA MET A 58 16.96 10.54 -10.82
C MET A 58 18.16 9.57 -10.76
N ARG A 59 18.49 8.90 -11.88
CA ARG A 59 19.67 8.02 -11.94
C ARG A 59 20.96 8.84 -11.97
N ARG A 60 22.04 8.27 -11.42
CA ARG A 60 23.40 8.82 -11.55
C ARG A 60 24.27 7.84 -12.32
N GLU A 61 25.12 8.36 -13.19
CA GLU A 61 26.09 7.56 -13.93
C GLU A 61 27.16 7.01 -12.98
N GLY A 62 27.52 5.74 -13.16
CA GLY A 62 28.65 5.12 -12.48
C GLY A 62 29.98 5.40 -13.19
N GLU A 63 31.09 4.96 -12.58
CA GLU A 63 32.45 5.15 -13.12
C GLU A 63 32.67 4.50 -14.50
N SER A 64 31.90 3.46 -14.84
CA SER A 64 31.92 2.76 -16.13
C SER A 64 31.10 3.48 -17.23
N GLY A 65 30.38 4.55 -16.90
CA GLY A 65 29.39 5.17 -17.79
C GLY A 65 28.14 4.32 -18.03
N SER A 66 28.01 3.14 -17.41
CA SER A 66 26.79 2.33 -17.48
C SER A 66 25.81 2.73 -16.37
N PRO A 67 24.53 3.04 -16.69
CA PRO A 67 23.52 3.39 -15.70
C PRO A 67 22.91 2.12 -15.08
N ASP A 68 23.74 1.15 -14.70
CA ASP A 68 23.32 -0.16 -14.18
C ASP A 68 22.88 -0.03 -12.72
N ALA A 69 21.66 0.46 -12.55
CA ALA A 69 20.97 0.56 -11.28
C ALA A 69 19.75 -0.38 -11.29
N GLU A 70 19.96 -1.61 -10.83
CA GLU A 70 18.97 -2.70 -10.82
C GLU A 70 17.65 -2.26 -10.17
N ASN A 71 17.71 -1.50 -9.07
CA ASN A 71 16.54 -0.94 -8.40
C ASN A 71 15.69 -0.04 -9.31
N PHE A 72 16.27 0.72 -10.24
CA PHE A 72 15.51 1.50 -11.22
C PHE A 72 14.87 0.59 -12.29
N ILE A 73 15.59 -0.45 -12.73
CA ILE A 73 15.05 -1.43 -13.70
C ILE A 73 13.86 -2.19 -13.07
N GLU A 74 14.00 -2.62 -11.82
CA GLU A 74 12.92 -3.20 -11.03
C GLU A 74 11.75 -2.22 -10.91
N ALA A 75 12.02 -0.95 -10.60
CA ALA A 75 10.99 0.10 -10.55
C ALA A 75 10.23 0.16 -11.87
N ARG A 76 10.89 0.31 -13.01
CA ARG A 76 10.20 0.32 -14.31
C ARG A 76 9.33 -0.92 -14.55
N THR A 77 9.82 -2.10 -14.13
CA THR A 77 9.11 -3.37 -14.30
C THR A 77 7.90 -3.50 -13.37
N ALA A 78 8.00 -2.99 -12.14
CA ALA A 78 6.92 -2.99 -11.16
C ALA A 78 5.88 -1.89 -11.38
N LEU A 79 6.25 -0.82 -12.10
CA LEU A 79 5.47 0.41 -12.27
C LEU A 79 3.99 0.21 -12.61
N PRO A 80 3.60 -0.65 -13.58
CA PRO A 80 2.19 -0.83 -13.93
C PRO A 80 1.34 -1.42 -12.79
N ARG A 81 1.97 -2.21 -11.90
CA ARG A 81 1.33 -2.85 -10.75
C ARG A 81 1.38 -1.96 -9.51
N SER A 82 2.42 -1.14 -9.37
CA SER A 82 2.60 -0.26 -8.20
C SER A 82 1.83 1.06 -8.31
N LEU A 83 1.71 1.64 -9.50
CA LEU A 83 1.05 2.94 -9.71
C LEU A 83 -0.41 2.75 -10.11
N GLN A 84 -1.17 2.23 -9.16
CA GLN A 84 -2.62 2.08 -9.23
C GLN A 84 -3.25 2.71 -7.99
N ARG A 85 -4.46 3.25 -8.14
CA ARG A 85 -5.22 3.73 -6.98
C ARG A 85 -5.65 2.52 -6.16
N SER A 86 -5.48 2.62 -4.84
CA SER A 86 -6.01 1.63 -3.92
C SER A 86 -7.53 1.75 -3.92
N GLU A 87 -8.21 0.71 -4.38
CA GLU A 87 -9.66 0.65 -4.49
C GLU A 87 -10.17 -0.68 -3.95
N VAL A 88 -11.40 -0.69 -3.44
CA VAL A 88 -12.08 -1.93 -3.04
C VAL A 88 -12.51 -2.67 -4.31
N PRO A 89 -12.04 -3.91 -4.56
CA PRO A 89 -12.40 -4.65 -5.75
C PRO A 89 -13.92 -4.86 -5.83
N ARG A 90 -14.50 -4.73 -7.03
CA ARG A 90 -15.95 -4.84 -7.26
C ARG A 90 -16.59 -6.07 -6.59
N ARG A 91 -15.99 -7.26 -6.74
CA ARG A 91 -16.53 -8.49 -6.13
C ARG A 91 -16.55 -8.43 -4.59
N VAL A 92 -15.57 -7.76 -3.98
CA VAL A 92 -15.54 -7.56 -2.54
C VAL A 92 -16.63 -6.57 -2.15
N SER A 93 -16.75 -5.46 -2.88
CA SER A 93 -17.83 -4.48 -2.67
C SER A 93 -19.22 -5.12 -2.74
N GLU A 94 -19.47 -5.99 -3.74
CA GLU A 94 -20.72 -6.76 -3.87
C GLU A 94 -21.02 -7.63 -2.63
N ILE A 95 -20.00 -8.27 -2.04
CA ILE A 95 -20.15 -9.05 -0.79
C ILE A 95 -20.47 -8.12 0.40
N LEU A 96 -19.79 -6.99 0.50
CA LEU A 96 -20.00 -6.03 1.60
C LEU A 96 -21.38 -5.36 1.53
N MET A 97 -21.97 -5.25 0.35
CA MET A 97 -23.34 -4.74 0.14
C MET A 97 -24.45 -5.77 0.39
N ASP A 98 -24.13 -7.03 0.70
CA ASP A 98 -25.15 -8.03 1.05
C ASP A 98 -25.89 -7.61 2.34
N HIS A 99 -27.21 -7.77 2.36
CA HIS A 99 -28.06 -7.49 3.53
C HIS A 99 -27.59 -8.15 4.84
N LYS A 100 -26.84 -9.26 4.76
CA LYS A 100 -26.26 -9.92 5.95
C LYS A 100 -25.19 -9.08 6.64
N CYS A 101 -24.58 -8.14 5.92
CA CYS A 101 -23.61 -7.19 6.41
C CYS A 101 -24.25 -5.96 7.09
N ASP A 102 -25.56 -5.75 6.98
CA ASP A 102 -26.23 -4.61 7.58
C ASP A 102 -26.22 -4.67 9.12
N ASP A 103 -26.27 -3.51 9.77
CA ASP A 103 -26.28 -3.43 11.24
C ASP A 103 -27.53 -4.07 11.86
N THR A 104 -28.65 -4.09 11.13
CA THR A 104 -29.92 -4.70 11.57
C THR A 104 -29.96 -6.22 11.35
N SER A 105 -29.00 -6.77 10.58
CA SER A 105 -28.92 -8.20 10.27
C SER A 105 -28.80 -9.03 11.55
N LYS A 106 -29.52 -10.16 11.59
CA LYS A 106 -29.42 -11.18 12.64
C LYS A 106 -28.54 -12.36 12.23
N CYS A 107 -27.79 -12.24 11.13
CA CYS A 107 -26.93 -13.31 10.65
C CYS A 107 -25.84 -13.62 11.69
N ALA A 108 -25.82 -14.86 12.17
CA ALA A 108 -24.85 -15.36 13.15
C ALA A 108 -23.66 -16.11 12.51
N GLN A 109 -23.62 -16.20 11.17
CA GLN A 109 -22.55 -16.91 10.48
C GLN A 109 -21.23 -16.11 10.60
N PRO A 110 -20.13 -16.73 11.08
CA PRO A 110 -18.86 -16.03 11.31
C PRO A 110 -18.35 -15.24 10.11
N PHE A 111 -18.49 -15.80 8.90
CA PHE A 111 -18.13 -15.12 7.65
C PHE A 111 -18.82 -13.76 7.52
N TRP A 112 -20.15 -13.70 7.67
CA TRP A 112 -20.92 -12.45 7.50
C TRP A 112 -20.72 -11.46 8.64
N ILE A 113 -20.36 -11.92 9.84
CA ILE A 113 -19.97 -11.03 10.94
C ILE A 113 -18.65 -10.33 10.61
N ILE A 114 -17.67 -11.08 10.09
CA ILE A 114 -16.39 -10.52 9.66
C ILE A 114 -16.59 -9.59 8.45
N CYS A 115 -17.45 -9.95 7.49
CA CYS A 115 -17.78 -9.06 6.37
C CYS A 115 -18.46 -7.76 6.84
N ALA A 116 -19.38 -7.82 7.81
CA ALA A 116 -19.99 -6.63 8.39
C ALA A 116 -18.93 -5.75 9.10
N ALA A 117 -17.99 -6.37 9.82
CA ALA A 117 -16.88 -5.65 10.45
C ALA A 117 -15.93 -5.00 9.43
N LEU A 118 -15.63 -5.72 8.35
CA LEU A 118 -14.84 -5.22 7.23
C LEU A 118 -15.56 -4.09 6.49
N ARG A 119 -16.89 -4.14 6.37
CA ARG A 119 -17.70 -3.05 5.82
C ARG A 119 -17.55 -1.78 6.66
N ARG A 120 -17.65 -1.86 7.99
CA ARG A 120 -17.42 -0.71 8.88
C ARG A 120 -16.04 -0.07 8.67
N PHE A 121 -15.00 -0.90 8.54
CA PHE A 121 -13.66 -0.42 8.23
C PHE A 121 -13.60 0.28 6.86
N VAL A 122 -14.18 -0.33 5.82
CA VAL A 122 -14.21 0.24 4.46
C VAL A 122 -15.00 1.55 4.42
N ASP A 123 -16.12 1.65 5.13
CA ASP A 123 -16.94 2.87 5.20
C ASP A 123 -16.18 4.01 5.90
N ALA A 124 -15.33 3.69 6.88
CA ALA A 124 -14.50 4.67 7.60
C ALA A 124 -13.26 5.13 6.81
N HIS A 125 -12.58 4.21 6.11
CA HIS A 125 -11.26 4.46 5.49
C HIS A 125 -11.29 4.54 3.96
N GLY A 126 -12.37 4.09 3.31
CA GLY A 126 -12.51 4.03 1.85
C GLY A 126 -11.67 2.94 1.16
N VAL A 127 -10.93 2.14 1.93
CA VAL A 127 -10.01 1.09 1.43
C VAL A 127 -10.09 -0.17 2.29
N LEU A 128 -9.56 -1.29 1.77
CA LEU A 128 -9.40 -2.51 2.53
C LEU A 128 -8.22 -2.41 3.52
N PRO A 129 -8.24 -3.17 4.64
CA PRO A 129 -7.11 -3.33 5.54
C PRO A 129 -5.83 -3.70 4.81
N LEU A 130 -4.71 -3.13 5.23
CA LEU A 130 -3.41 -3.44 4.64
C LEU A 130 -3.03 -4.90 4.91
N SER A 131 -2.54 -5.62 3.90
CA SER A 131 -2.10 -7.02 4.05
C SER A 131 -0.77 -7.15 4.79
N GLY A 132 0.05 -6.10 4.79
CA GLY A 132 1.38 -6.06 5.41
C GLY A 132 2.48 -6.75 4.62
N ILE A 133 2.16 -7.37 3.47
CA ILE A 133 3.14 -8.07 2.64
C ILE A 133 3.82 -7.08 1.70
N LEU A 134 5.15 -7.02 1.80
CA LEU A 134 5.99 -6.25 0.90
C LEU A 134 6.63 -7.21 -0.13
N PRO A 135 6.66 -6.88 -1.43
CA PRO A 135 7.42 -7.67 -2.39
C PRO A 135 8.93 -7.54 -2.12
N ASP A 136 9.69 -8.56 -2.52
CA ASP A 136 11.15 -8.46 -2.55
C ASP A 136 11.59 -7.35 -3.51
N MET A 137 12.68 -6.67 -3.18
CA MET A 137 13.23 -5.58 -3.99
C MET A 137 14.69 -5.31 -3.68
N THR A 138 15.42 -4.84 -4.70
CA THR A 138 16.79 -4.35 -4.54
C THR A 138 16.83 -3.21 -3.54
N SER A 139 17.43 -3.47 -2.38
CA SER A 139 17.54 -2.54 -1.26
C SER A 139 18.65 -2.96 -0.31
N ASP A 140 19.21 -2.02 0.46
CA ASP A 140 19.97 -2.40 1.65
C ASP A 140 19.05 -2.99 2.72
N SER A 141 19.60 -3.89 3.55
CA SER A 141 18.82 -4.62 4.56
C SER A 141 18.18 -3.70 5.60
N LYS A 142 18.81 -2.57 5.94
CA LYS A 142 18.28 -1.65 6.96
C LYS A 142 17.04 -0.95 6.46
N ARG A 143 17.09 -0.37 5.25
CA ARG A 143 15.93 0.31 4.63
C ARG A 143 14.80 -0.64 4.35
N TYR A 144 15.10 -1.84 3.83
CA TYR A 144 14.08 -2.87 3.60
C TYR A 144 13.39 -3.28 4.90
N SER A 145 14.16 -3.60 5.95
CA SER A 145 13.62 -4.01 7.25
C SER A 145 12.75 -2.92 7.88
N HIS A 146 13.18 -1.65 7.78
CA HIS A 146 12.40 -0.53 8.28
C HIS A 146 11.08 -0.37 7.53
N LEU A 147 11.10 -0.45 6.20
CA LEU A 147 9.90 -0.39 5.36
C LEU A 147 8.94 -1.54 5.67
N ALA A 148 9.47 -2.77 5.79
CA ALA A 148 8.70 -3.94 6.18
C ALA A 148 8.05 -3.77 7.56
N SER A 149 8.73 -3.15 8.53
CA SER A 149 8.15 -2.86 9.85
C SER A 149 6.96 -1.93 9.76
N ILE A 150 7.04 -0.86 8.98
CA ILE A 150 5.93 0.10 8.78
C ILE A 150 4.70 -0.60 8.22
N PHE A 151 4.87 -1.40 7.17
CA PHE A 151 3.76 -2.15 6.55
C PHE A 151 3.15 -3.16 7.52
N ARG A 152 3.99 -3.88 8.27
CA ARG A 152 3.57 -4.85 9.28
C ARG A 152 2.79 -4.18 10.41
N GLU A 153 3.27 -3.07 10.94
CA GLU A 153 2.63 -2.32 12.03
C GLU A 153 1.26 -1.80 11.61
N LYS A 154 1.15 -1.22 10.40
CA LYS A 154 -0.14 -0.78 9.86
C LYS A 154 -1.10 -1.95 9.64
N ALA A 155 -0.64 -3.07 9.09
CA ALA A 155 -1.47 -4.26 8.92
C ALA A 155 -2.01 -4.81 10.25
N LEU A 156 -1.18 -4.82 11.31
CA LEU A 156 -1.61 -5.21 12.65
C LEU A 156 -2.65 -4.25 13.23
N ALA A 157 -2.47 -2.94 13.02
CA ALA A 157 -3.42 -1.92 13.46
C ALA A 157 -4.78 -2.09 12.73
N ASP A 158 -4.78 -2.27 11.41
CA ASP A 158 -6.00 -2.44 10.63
C ASP A 158 -6.73 -3.74 11.01
N ALA A 159 -5.99 -4.83 11.21
CA ALA A 159 -6.55 -6.10 11.67
C ALA A 159 -7.17 -5.97 13.08
N ALA A 160 -6.54 -5.23 13.98
CA ALA A 160 -7.07 -4.97 15.32
C ALA A 160 -8.37 -4.17 15.27
N GLU A 161 -8.48 -3.19 14.38
CA GLU A 161 -9.69 -2.39 14.17
C GLU A 161 -10.85 -3.25 13.63
N VAL A 162 -10.61 -4.06 12.61
CA VAL A 162 -11.63 -5.00 12.09
C VAL A 162 -12.04 -6.02 13.15
N TYR A 163 -11.10 -6.48 13.98
CA TYR A 163 -11.41 -7.35 15.11
C TYR A 163 -12.29 -6.66 16.16
N ALA A 164 -12.02 -5.38 16.46
CA ALA A 164 -12.84 -4.59 17.36
C ALA A 164 -14.28 -4.42 16.83
N HIS A 165 -14.45 -4.13 15.53
CA HIS A 165 -15.77 -4.10 14.89
C HIS A 165 -16.48 -5.47 14.97
N THR A 166 -15.75 -6.55 14.72
CA THR A 166 -16.29 -7.92 14.84
C THR A 166 -16.83 -8.17 16.26
N ARG A 167 -16.07 -7.76 17.28
CA ARG A 167 -16.45 -7.87 18.69
C ARG A 167 -17.70 -7.05 19.04
N GLN A 168 -17.81 -5.84 18.49
CA GLN A 168 -18.98 -4.97 18.67
C GLN A 168 -20.23 -5.58 18.04
N ILE A 169 -20.13 -6.01 16.77
CA ILE A 169 -21.26 -6.60 16.03
C ILE A 169 -21.79 -7.85 16.73
N VAL A 170 -20.90 -8.69 17.26
CA VAL A 170 -21.29 -9.87 18.06
C VAL A 170 -22.12 -9.47 19.27
N GLN A 171 -21.72 -8.42 20.00
CA GLN A 171 -22.44 -7.91 21.16
C GLN A 171 -23.79 -7.33 20.77
N GLU A 172 -23.82 -6.48 19.73
CA GLU A 172 -25.04 -5.84 19.20
C GLU A 172 -26.05 -6.88 18.69
N ARG A 173 -25.58 -7.98 18.11
CA ARG A 173 -26.42 -9.10 17.64
C ARG A 173 -26.77 -10.10 18.74
N GLY A 174 -26.25 -9.93 19.97
CA GLY A 174 -26.52 -10.84 21.10
C GLY A 174 -25.93 -12.24 20.92
N LEU A 175 -24.82 -12.37 20.19
CA LEU A 175 -24.18 -13.66 19.91
C LEU A 175 -23.16 -14.03 20.99
N ASN A 176 -23.25 -15.25 21.51
CA ASN A 176 -22.25 -15.79 22.42
C ASN A 176 -21.12 -16.45 21.62
N ILE A 177 -19.95 -15.79 21.50
CA ILE A 177 -18.75 -16.46 20.96
C ILE A 177 -18.25 -17.44 22.02
N VAL A 178 -18.70 -18.68 21.96
CA VAL A 178 -18.09 -19.77 22.71
C VAL A 178 -16.66 -19.92 22.17
N ARG A 179 -15.66 -19.52 22.95
CA ARG A 179 -14.26 -19.84 22.65
C ARG A 179 -14.14 -21.36 22.60
N LYS A 180 -14.01 -21.94 21.42
CA LYS A 180 -13.47 -23.30 21.30
C LYS A 180 -12.00 -23.21 21.65
N SER A 181 -11.67 -23.58 22.87
CA SER A 181 -10.30 -23.91 23.27
C SER A 181 -9.78 -24.95 22.29
N SER A 182 -8.72 -24.60 21.55
CA SER A 182 -7.88 -25.57 20.83
C SER A 182 -6.61 -25.75 21.63
#